data_AF-A0A6F8Z114-F1
#
_entry.id   AF-A0A6F8Z114-F1
#
_cell.length_a   1.000
_cell.length_b   1.000
_cell.length_c   1.000
_cell.angle_alpha   90.00
_cell.angle_beta   90.00
_cell.angle_gamma   90.00
#
_symmetry.space_group_name_H-M   'P 1'
#
loop_
_entity.id
_entity.type
_entity.pdbx_description
1 polymer ?
#
loop_
_entity_poly.entity_id
_entity_poly.type
_entity_poly.pdbx_seq_one_letter_code
_entity_poly.pdbx_strand_id
1 'polypeptide(L)' 'MWLPERTGQAWLTEAVAPWLCSTYLRIRVGGTGMAIAIEDVRPVLSALAMLTAAGEEAKEVTR' A
#
# COMPACT_ATOMS: atom_id res chain seq x y z
N MET A 1 -17.09 -20.52 8.99
CA MET A 1 -15.72 -20.24 8.49
C MET A 1 -15.76 -18.87 7.82
N TRP A 2 -15.25 -17.82 8.46
CA TRP A 2 -15.02 -16.55 7.77
C TRP A 2 -13.75 -16.72 6.95
N LEU A 3 -13.89 -16.80 5.62
CA LEU A 3 -12.75 -16.62 4.74
C LEU A 3 -12.30 -15.17 4.92
N PRO A 4 -11.02 -14.89 5.23
CA PRO A 4 -10.54 -13.52 5.26
C PRO A 4 -10.84 -12.91 3.89
N GLU A 5 -11.46 -11.73 3.87
CA GLU A 5 -11.76 -11.04 2.62
C GLU A 5 -10.45 -10.90 1.84
N ARG A 6 -10.32 -11.65 0.75
CA ARG A 6 -9.06 -11.79 0.01
C ARG A 6 -8.76 -10.62 -0.90
N THR A 7 -9.72 -9.71 -1.07
CA THR A 7 -9.62 -8.58 -1.97
C THR A 7 -9.56 -7.30 -1.15
N GLY A 8 -8.39 -6.65 -1.19
CA GLY A 8 -8.17 -5.33 -0.62
C GLY A 8 -7.90 -4.29 -1.70
N GLN A 9 -8.12 -3.02 -1.37
CA GLN A 9 -7.76 -1.87 -2.19
C GLN A 9 -6.80 -0.99 -1.39
N ALA A 10 -5.81 -0.41 -2.07
CA ALA A 10 -4.91 0.57 -1.50
C ALA A 10 -4.80 1.79 -2.43
N TRP A 11 -4.84 2.99 -1.86
CA TRP A 11 -4.73 4.25 -2.61
C TRP A 11 -4.13 5.36 -1.76
N LEU A 12 -3.61 6.40 -2.40
CA LEU A 12 -3.06 7.57 -1.72
C LEU A 12 -4.12 8.67 -1.62
N THR A 13 -4.13 9.37 -0.49
CA THR A 13 -4.92 10.60 -0.31
C THR A 13 -4.06 11.68 0.30
N GLU A 14 -4.23 12.92 -0.14
CA GLU A 14 -3.59 14.08 0.46
C GLU A 14 -4.58 14.75 1.43
N ALA A 15 -4.12 15.06 2.65
CA ALA A 15 -4.87 15.91 3.57
C ALA A 15 -4.57 17.37 3.22
N VAL A 16 -5.59 18.09 2.76
CA VAL A 16 -5.49 19.52 2.44
C VAL A 16 -6.18 20.31 3.55
N ALA A 17 -5.39 20.92 4.44
CA ALA A 17 -5.78 21.86 5.51
C ALA A 17 -6.55 21.29 6.74
N PRO A 18 -6.40 21.90 7.95
CA PRO A 18 -5.67 23.14 8.26
C PRO A 18 -4.19 22.98 8.65
N TRP A 19 -3.61 21.77 8.54
CA TRP A 19 -2.20 21.51 8.87
C TRP A 19 -1.42 21.07 7.62
N LEU A 20 -0.08 21.01 7.73
CA LEU A 20 0.86 20.60 6.67
C LEU A 20 0.26 19.54 5.75
N CYS A 21 0.36 19.75 4.44
CA CYS A 21 -0.10 18.78 3.44
C CYS A 21 0.60 17.45 3.70
N SER A 22 -0.13 16.47 4.23
CA SER A 22 0.39 15.14 4.52
C SER A 22 -0.29 14.13 3.61
N THR A 23 0.52 13.30 2.96
CA THR A 23 0.06 12.19 2.15
C THR A 23 -0.18 10.98 3.04
N TYR A 24 -1.32 10.31 2.84
CA TYR A 24 -1.71 9.11 3.57
C TYR A 24 -1.87 7.94 2.62
N LEU A 25 -1.38 6.77 3.04
CA LEU A 25 -1.74 5.49 2.46
C LEU A 25 -3.06 5.03 3.10
N ARG A 26 -4.07 4.81 2.26
CA ARG A 26 -5.33 4.19 2.67
C ARG A 26 -5.36 2.76 2.20
N ILE A 27 -5.79 1.86 3.09
CA ILE A 27 -5.98 0.45 2.81
C ILE A 27 -7.39 0.08 3.25
N ARG A 28 -8.13 -0.59 2.39
CA ARG A 28 -9.42 -1.18 2.70
C ARG A 28 -9.40 -2.66 2.39
N VAL A 29 -9.73 -3.50 3.36
CA VAL A 29 -9.92 -4.94 3.17
C VAL A 29 -11.37 -5.22 3.56
N GLY A 30 -12.17 -5.52 2.52
CA GLY A 30 -13.63 -5.38 2.46
C GLY A 30 -14.24 -4.30 3.36
N GLY A 31 -14.76 -4.65 4.53
CA GLY A 31 -15.47 -3.71 5.42
C GLY A 31 -14.59 -2.77 6.26
N THR A 32 -13.31 -3.10 6.44
CA THR A 32 -12.41 -2.39 7.36
C THR A 32 -11.44 -1.51 6.59
N GLY A 33 -11.30 -0.25 7.03
CA GLY A 33 -10.40 0.74 6.45
C GLY A 33 -9.36 1.24 7.45
N MET A 34 -8.15 1.51 6.97
CA MET A 34 -7.06 2.12 7.72
C MET A 34 -6.44 3.25 6.90
N ALA A 35 -5.98 4.30 7.57
CA ALA A 35 -5.20 5.38 6.99
C ALA A 35 -3.91 5.55 7.80
N ILE A 36 -2.76 5.57 7.14
CA ILE A 36 -1.45 5.76 7.76
C ILE A 36 -0.70 6.87 7.02
N ALA A 37 0.00 7.75 7.74
CA ALA A 37 0.83 8.77 7.12
C ALA A 37 1.95 8.09 6.31
N ILE A 38 2.25 8.63 5.13
CA ILE A 38 3.23 8.02 4.21
C ILE A 38 4.64 7.95 4.82
N GLU A 39 4.95 8.90 5.71
CA GLU A 39 6.20 8.98 6.46
C GLU A 39 6.46 7.68 7.23
N ASP A 40 5.42 7.16 7.88
CA ASP A 40 5.48 6.00 8.78
C ASP A 40 5.52 4.67 8.01
N VAL A 41 4.95 4.64 6.81
CA VAL A 41 4.92 3.43 5.95
C VAL A 41 6.01 3.41 4.88
N ARG A 42 6.82 4.46 4.77
CA ARG A 42 7.90 4.57 3.77
C ARG A 42 8.80 3.33 3.72
N PRO A 43 9.28 2.75 4.85
CA PRO A 43 10.11 1.55 4.80
C PRO A 43 9.38 0.34 4.19
N VAL A 44 8.09 0.19 4.49
CA VAL A 44 7.26 -0.90 3.97
C VAL A 44 7.04 -0.74 2.46
N LEU A 45 6.74 0.47 2.01
CA LEU A 45 6.58 0.77 0.58
C LEU A 45 7.87 0.53 -0.19
N SER A 46 9.03 0.90 0.36
CA SER A 46 10.33 0.60 -0.23
C SER A 46 10.60 -0.90 -0.33
N ALA A 47 10.30 -1.68 0.72
CA ALA A 47 10.43 -3.13 0.69
C ALA A 47 9.49 -3.76 -0.36
N LEU A 48 8.25 -3.26 -0.47
CA LEU A 48 7.30 -3.73 -1.46
C LEU A 48 7.81 -3.47 -2.89
N ALA A 49 8.34 -2.27 -3.14
CA ALA A 49 8.90 -1.89 -4.45
C ALA A 49 10.07 -2.81 -4.86
N MET A 50 10.96 -3.16 -3.91
CA MET A 50 12.05 -4.10 -4.17
C MET A 50 11.53 -5.51 -4.50
N LEU A 51 10.53 -5.99 -3.76
CA LEU A 51 9.93 -7.30 -4.01
C LEU A 51 9.21 -7.35 -5.37
N THR A 52 8.51 -6.29 -5.76
CA THR A 52 7.87 -6.22 -7.08
C THR A 52 8.90 -6.18 -8.20
N ALA A 53 9.98 -5.41 -8.06
CA ALA A 53 11.06 -5.36 -9.04
C ALA A 53 11.73 -6.74 -9.20
N ALA A 54 12.09 -7.40 -8.10
CA ALA A 54 12.65 -8.75 -8.14
C ALA A 54 11.68 -9.78 -8.75
N GLY A 55 10.38 -9.63 -8.50
CA GLY A 55 9.35 -10.47 -9.11
C GLY A 55 9.18 -10.25 -10.61
N GLU A 56 9.35 -9.02 -11.09
CA GLU A 56 9.36 -8.69 -12.53
C GLU A 56 10.59 -9.29 -13.22
N GLU A 57 11.78 -9.12 -12.64
CA GLU A 57 13.02 -9.72 -13.14
C GLU A 57 12.93 -11.26 -13.19
N ALA A 58 12.37 -11.90 -12.15
CA ALA A 58 12.20 -13.35 -12.12
C ALA A 58 11.26 -13.87 -13.22
N LYS A 59 10.22 -13.09 -13.57
CA LYS A 59 9.29 -13.42 -14.66
C LYS A 59 9.93 -13.27 -16.04
N GLU A 60 10.91 -12.36 -16.18
CA GLU A 60 11.68 -12.17 -17.41
C GLU A 60 12.69 -13.31 -17.63
N VAL A 61 13.30 -13.83 -16.56
CA VAL A 61 14.25 -14.97 -16.64
C VAL A 61 13.57 -16.31 -16.97
N THR A 62 12.26 -16.45 -16.72
CA THR A 62 11.51 -17.69 -16.98
C THR A 62 10.82 -17.73 -18.36
N ARG A 63 11.05 -16.74 -19.23
CA ARG A 63 10.45 -16.65 -20.57
C ARG A 63 11.46 -16.96 -21.67
#